data_AF-A0A9D7H8E1-F1
#
_entry.id   AF-A0A9D7H8E1-F1
#
_cell.length_a   1.000
_cell.length_b   1.000
_cell.length_c   1.000
_cell.angle_alpha   90.00
_cell.angle_beta   90.00
_cell.angle_gamma   90.00
#
_symmetry.space_group_name_H-M   'P 1'
#
loop_
_entity.id
_entity.type
_entity.pdbx_description
1 polymer ?
#
loop_
_entity_poly.entity_id
_entity_poly.type
_entity_poly.pdbx_seq_one_letter_code
_entity_poly.pdbx_strand_id
1 'polypeptide(L)'
;MQEQQLGAEAEAEGWRRMRQKFVRPEPEPYQPVPAAAIAAIVEADPHRTGSVILKAVVRFLLAAFAAYLAWIAGVDARFGEFDIWMATGSTFAIVLALSMFGPARGFVHAAAETMRWVLLIAVGFGATWLAFNWPG
;
A
#
# COMPACT_ATOMS: atom_id res chain seq x y z
N MET A 1 -74.58 6.89 1.93
CA MET A 1 -73.84 6.08 2.93
C MET A 1 -72.99 5.00 2.27
N GLN A 2 -73.56 4.09 1.46
CA GLN A 2 -72.79 3.03 0.76
C GLN A 2 -71.73 3.55 -0.22
N GLU A 3 -72.02 4.61 -0.98
CA GLU A 3 -71.04 5.20 -1.91
C GLU A 3 -69.83 5.81 -1.19
N GLN A 4 -70.02 6.30 0.04
CA GLN A 4 -68.92 6.80 0.88
C GLN A 4 -68.09 5.65 1.46
N GLN A 5 -68.70 4.50 1.75
CA GLN A 5 -67.98 3.30 2.18
C GLN A 5 -67.15 2.71 1.03
N LEU A 6 -67.70 2.66 -0.18
CA LEU A 6 -66.99 2.18 -1.37
C LEU A 6 -65.80 3.08 -1.73
N GLY A 7 -65.95 4.41 -1.55
CA GLY A 7 -64.83 5.35 -1.71
C GLY A 7 -63.72 5.12 -0.67
N ALA A 8 -64.09 4.91 0.59
CA ALA A 8 -63.13 4.65 1.67
C ALA A 8 -62.37 3.32 1.48
N GLU A 9 -63.04 2.28 0.99
CA GLU A 9 -62.41 0.99 0.68
C GLU A 9 -61.44 1.08 -0.50
N ALA A 10 -61.82 1.79 -1.56
CA ALA A 10 -60.96 2.03 -2.72
C ALA A 10 -59.70 2.82 -2.35
N GLU A 11 -59.83 3.82 -1.47
CA GLU A 11 -58.70 4.59 -0.97
C GLU A 11 -57.78 3.73 -0.10
N ALA A 12 -58.34 2.92 0.81
CA ALA A 12 -57.57 2.00 1.66
C ALA A 12 -56.82 0.93 0.85
N GLU A 13 -57.39 0.45 -0.25
CA GLU A 13 -56.71 -0.44 -1.18
C GLU A 13 -55.62 0.26 -2.01
N GLY A 14 -55.84 1.54 -2.37
CA GLY A 14 -54.82 2.39 -2.99
C GLY A 14 -53.61 2.55 -2.08
N TRP A 15 -53.83 2.84 -0.80
CA TRP A 15 -52.79 2.94 0.22
C TRP A 15 -52.07 1.62 0.49
N ARG A 16 -52.77 0.48 0.43
CA ARG A 16 -52.14 -0.85 0.54
C ARG A 16 -51.24 -1.16 -0.65
N ARG A 17 -51.70 -0.88 -1.88
CA ARG A 17 -50.90 -1.08 -3.12
C ARG A 17 -49.70 -0.15 -3.20
N MET A 18 -49.84 1.12 -2.78
CA MET A 18 -48.69 2.02 -2.71
C MET A 18 -47.64 1.52 -1.73
N ARG A 19 -48.03 1.12 -0.51
CA ARG A 19 -47.07 0.58 0.46
C ARG A 19 -46.34 -0.65 -0.06
N GLN A 20 -47.02 -1.57 -0.73
CA GLN A 20 -46.39 -2.75 -1.36
C GLN A 20 -45.38 -2.37 -2.44
N LYS A 21 -45.66 -1.35 -3.26
CA LYS A 21 -44.73 -0.86 -4.30
C LYS A 21 -43.52 -0.12 -3.73
N PHE A 22 -43.66 0.48 -2.55
CA PHE A 22 -42.60 1.21 -1.86
C PHE A 22 -41.91 0.40 -0.76
N VAL A 23 -42.20 -0.90 -0.61
CA VAL A 23 -41.33 -1.80 0.15
C VAL A 23 -40.02 -1.90 -0.63
N ARG A 24 -39.07 -1.06 -0.25
CA ARG A 24 -37.67 -1.23 -0.62
C ARG A 24 -37.26 -2.59 -0.06
N PRO A 25 -36.64 -3.50 -0.84
CA PRO A 25 -36.01 -4.68 -0.27
C PRO A 25 -35.13 -4.21 0.88
N GLU A 26 -35.23 -4.85 2.05
CA GLU A 26 -34.29 -4.58 3.13
C GLU A 26 -32.88 -4.59 2.54
N PRO A 27 -32.04 -3.59 2.84
CA PRO A 27 -30.65 -3.66 2.43
C PRO A 27 -30.12 -5.00 2.97
N GLU A 28 -29.63 -5.86 2.08
CA GLU A 28 -29.10 -7.15 2.49
C GLU A 28 -28.15 -6.93 3.67
N PRO A 29 -28.26 -7.73 4.74
CA PRO A 29 -27.39 -7.59 5.89
C PRO A 29 -25.95 -7.59 5.38
N TYR A 30 -25.22 -6.52 5.70
CA TYR A 30 -23.82 -6.33 5.29
C TYR A 30 -23.05 -7.59 5.68
N GLN A 31 -22.82 -8.47 4.69
CA GLN A 31 -22.05 -9.67 4.95
C GLN A 31 -20.66 -9.17 5.34
N PRO A 32 -20.13 -9.54 6.52
CA PRO A 32 -18.78 -9.16 6.88
C PRO A 32 -17.86 -9.73 5.81
N VAL A 33 -17.31 -8.84 4.98
CA VAL A 33 -16.36 -9.23 3.94
C VAL A 33 -15.26 -10.00 4.65
N PRO A 34 -14.96 -11.25 4.23
CA PRO A 34 -13.93 -12.05 4.88
C PRO A 34 -12.64 -11.24 4.94
N ALA A 35 -11.93 -11.24 6.07
CA ALA A 35 -10.66 -10.51 6.18
C ALA A 35 -9.68 -10.90 5.06
N ALA A 36 -9.75 -12.15 4.57
CA ALA A 36 -9.03 -12.65 3.41
C ALA A 36 -9.42 -11.95 2.09
N ALA A 37 -10.70 -11.63 1.88
CA ALA A 37 -11.17 -10.89 0.71
C ALA A 37 -10.76 -9.41 0.77
N ILE A 38 -10.75 -8.80 1.96
CA ILE A 38 -10.20 -7.44 2.15
C ILE A 38 -8.69 -7.44 1.85
N ALA A 39 -7.95 -8.43 2.36
CA ALA A 39 -6.53 -8.58 2.07
C ALA A 39 -6.26 -8.76 0.56
N ALA A 40 -7.06 -9.59 -0.12
CA ALA A 40 -6.94 -9.81 -1.56
C ALA A 40 -7.23 -8.54 -2.38
N ILE A 41 -8.22 -7.74 -2.00
CA ILE A 41 -8.54 -6.47 -2.66
C ILE A 41 -7.41 -5.44 -2.45
N VAL A 42 -6.83 -5.40 -1.25
CA VAL A 42 -5.68 -4.52 -0.93
C VAL A 42 -4.39 -4.96 -1.64
N GLU A 43 -4.20 -6.27 -1.84
CA GLU A 43 -3.07 -6.82 -2.59
C GLU A 43 -3.23 -6.56 -4.11
N ALA A 44 -4.48 -6.56 -4.61
CA ALA A 44 -4.80 -6.39 -6.02
C ALA A 44 -4.85 -4.92 -6.48
N ASP A 45 -4.70 -3.93 -5.60
CA ASP A 45 -4.76 -2.51 -5.96
C ASP A 45 -3.61 -2.12 -6.91
N PRO A 46 -3.90 -1.86 -8.20
CA PRO A 46 -2.87 -1.51 -9.18
C PRO A 46 -2.16 -0.19 -8.84
N HIS A 47 -2.80 0.70 -8.09
CA HIS A 47 -2.22 1.98 -7.67
C HIS A 47 -1.13 1.82 -6.60
N ARG A 48 -1.02 0.65 -5.95
CA ARG A 48 0.09 0.29 -5.04
C ARG A 48 1.33 -0.22 -5.78
N THR A 49 1.26 -0.34 -7.10
CA THR A 49 2.36 -0.80 -7.95
C THR A 49 3.35 0.33 -8.24
N GLY A 50 3.90 0.95 -7.18
CA GLY A 50 5.00 1.92 -7.31
C GLY A 50 6.25 1.32 -7.98
N SER A 51 7.16 2.18 -8.45
CA SER A 51 8.35 1.82 -9.25
C SER A 51 9.11 0.60 -8.73
N VAL A 52 9.17 -0.45 -9.54
CA VAL A 52 9.89 -1.70 -9.23
C VAL A 52 11.39 -1.43 -9.06
N ILE A 53 11.97 -0.60 -9.93
CA ILE A 53 13.39 -0.22 -9.86
C ILE A 53 13.69 0.48 -8.55
N LEU A 54 12.86 1.44 -8.17
CA LEU A 54 13.10 2.23 -6.96
C LEU A 54 12.94 1.38 -5.69
N LYS A 55 11.97 0.46 -5.69
CA LYS A 55 11.84 -0.56 -4.64
C LYS A 55 13.08 -1.47 -4.60
N ALA A 56 13.65 -1.86 -5.73
CA ALA A 56 14.88 -2.67 -5.78
C ALA A 56 16.08 -1.89 -5.22
N VAL A 57 16.23 -0.61 -5.57
CA VAL A 57 17.27 0.27 -5.04
C VAL A 57 17.16 0.40 -3.52
N VAL A 58 15.95 0.66 -3.00
CA VAL A 58 15.72 0.74 -1.55
C VAL A 58 16.10 -0.56 -0.85
N ARG A 59 15.71 -1.73 -1.40
CA ARG A 59 16.09 -3.03 -0.84
C ARG A 59 17.60 -3.24 -0.84
N PHE A 60 18.26 -2.89 -1.94
CA PHE A 60 19.70 -2.97 -2.07
C PHE A 60 20.40 -2.09 -1.02
N LEU A 61 19.97 -0.83 -0.86
CA LEU A 61 20.52 0.09 0.13
C LEU A 61 20.32 -0.41 1.56
N LEU A 62 19.14 -0.93 1.89
CA LEU A 62 18.85 -1.51 3.20
C LEU A 62 19.76 -2.71 3.50
N ALA A 63 19.89 -3.62 2.53
CA ALA A 63 20.72 -4.80 2.67
C ALA A 63 22.21 -4.45 2.74
N ALA A 64 22.68 -3.51 1.92
CA ALA A 64 24.05 -3.02 1.94
C ALA A 64 24.39 -2.35 3.28
N PHE A 65 23.46 -1.56 3.82
CA PHE A 65 23.61 -0.95 5.14
C PHE A 65 23.75 -2.01 6.24
N ALA A 66 22.88 -3.02 6.26
CA ALA A 66 22.98 -4.09 7.25
C ALA A 66 24.25 -4.92 7.10
N ALA A 67 24.67 -5.21 5.87
CA ALA A 67 25.92 -5.90 5.57
C ALA A 67 27.13 -5.10 6.08
N TYR A 68 27.12 -3.77 5.89
CA TYR A 68 28.15 -2.89 6.40
C TYR A 68 28.23 -2.93 7.94
N LEU A 69 27.09 -2.95 8.64
CA LEU A 69 27.07 -3.12 10.09
C LEU A 69 27.64 -4.48 10.53
N ALA A 70 27.32 -5.56 9.80
CA ALA A 70 27.90 -6.88 10.07
C ALA A 70 29.42 -6.91 9.85
N TRP A 71 29.90 -6.20 8.82
CA TRP A 71 31.32 -6.06 8.57
C TRP A 71 32.03 -5.33 9.72
N ILE A 72 31.53 -4.16 10.17
CA ILE A 72 32.08 -3.44 11.33
C ILE A 72 32.09 -4.34 12.56
N ALA A 73 30.96 -5.00 12.85
CA ALA A 73 30.84 -5.87 14.01
C ALA A 73 31.84 -7.03 13.96
N GLY A 74 32.08 -7.61 12.78
CA GLY A 74 33.07 -8.67 12.59
C GLY A 74 34.51 -8.20 12.79
N VAL A 75 34.84 -6.99 12.31
CA VAL A 75 36.14 -6.34 12.54
C VAL A 75 36.35 -6.06 14.03
N ASP A 76 35.34 -5.49 14.70
CA ASP A 76 35.39 -5.17 16.13
C ASP A 76 35.52 -6.44 17.00
N ALA A 77 34.87 -7.54 16.58
CA ALA A 77 34.97 -8.84 17.23
C ALA A 77 36.29 -9.58 16.96
N ARG A 78 37.17 -9.03 16.10
CA ARG A 78 38.46 -9.64 15.68
C ARG A 78 38.29 -11.03 15.06
N PHE A 79 37.23 -11.23 14.28
CA PHE A 79 37.05 -12.46 13.52
C PHE A 79 38.06 -12.59 12.38
N GLY A 80 38.22 -13.82 11.88
CA GLY A 80 39.01 -14.08 10.69
C GLY A 80 38.39 -13.41 9.46
N GLU A 81 39.22 -13.02 8.49
CA GLU A 81 38.76 -12.33 7.28
C GLU A 81 37.66 -13.11 6.55
N PHE A 82 37.81 -14.43 6.44
CA PHE A 82 36.81 -15.30 5.82
C PHE A 82 35.46 -15.24 6.56
N ASP A 83 35.46 -15.28 7.89
CA ASP A 83 34.25 -15.25 8.70
C ASP A 83 33.53 -13.91 8.57
N ILE A 84 34.28 -12.80 8.51
CA ILE A 84 33.74 -11.46 8.29
C ILE A 84 33.04 -11.37 6.92
N TRP A 85 33.67 -11.88 5.86
CA TRP A 85 33.06 -11.89 4.53
C TRP A 85 31.81 -12.76 4.46
N MET A 86 31.82 -13.95 5.09
CA MET A 86 30.65 -14.82 5.16
C MET A 86 29.50 -14.19 5.95
N ALA A 87 29.80 -13.56 7.09
CA ALA A 87 28.81 -12.83 7.88
C ALA A 87 28.21 -11.63 7.12
N THR A 88 29.06 -10.87 6.43
CA THR A 88 28.65 -9.71 5.62
C THR A 88 27.73 -10.13 4.47
N GLY A 89 28.14 -11.13 3.68
CA GLY A 89 27.36 -11.62 2.55
C GLY A 89 26.04 -12.30 2.96
N SER A 90 26.06 -13.09 4.03
CA SER A 90 24.85 -13.73 4.56
C SER A 90 23.86 -12.70 5.13
N THR A 91 24.34 -11.70 5.86
CA THR A 91 23.49 -10.61 6.39
C THR A 91 22.84 -9.84 5.25
N PHE A 92 23.58 -9.53 4.19
CA PHE A 92 23.02 -8.90 2.99
C PHE A 92 21.88 -9.74 2.40
N ALA A 93 22.11 -11.03 2.18
CA ALA A 93 21.11 -11.93 1.59
C ALA A 93 19.89 -12.11 2.49
N ILE A 94 20.08 -12.23 3.81
CA ILE A 94 19.01 -12.35 4.79
C ILE A 94 18.14 -11.09 4.79
N VAL A 95 18.74 -9.90 4.81
CA VAL A 95 17.96 -8.65 4.80
C VAL A 95 17.23 -8.46 3.49
N LEU A 96 17.84 -8.81 2.35
CA LEU A 96 17.12 -8.84 1.07
C LEU A 96 15.92 -9.78 1.12
N ALA A 97 16.08 -11.00 1.62
CA ALA A 97 14.99 -11.96 1.74
C ALA A 97 13.89 -11.43 2.68
N LEU A 98 14.25 -10.94 3.87
CA LEU A 98 13.31 -10.39 4.85
C LEU A 98 12.55 -9.18 4.31
N SER A 99 13.18 -8.35 3.46
CA SER A 99 12.53 -7.20 2.80
C SER A 99 11.40 -7.60 1.83
N MET A 100 11.27 -8.89 1.52
CA MET A 100 10.20 -9.44 0.70
C MET A 100 8.99 -9.90 1.50
N PHE A 101 8.93 -9.77 2.83
CA PHE A 101 7.79 -10.25 3.62
C PHE A 101 6.99 -9.15 4.31
N GLY A 102 5.67 -9.38 4.40
CA GLY A 102 4.70 -8.68 5.24
C GLY A 102 4.95 -7.17 5.45
N PRO A 103 5.23 -6.70 6.69
CA PRO A 103 5.43 -5.28 6.99
C PRO A 103 6.61 -4.64 6.26
N ALA A 104 7.70 -5.39 6.03
CA ALA A 104 8.89 -4.87 5.38
C ALA A 104 8.63 -4.51 3.91
N ARG A 105 7.75 -5.26 3.23
CA ARG A 105 7.28 -4.87 1.88
C ARG A 105 6.58 -3.51 1.88
N GLY A 106 5.73 -3.28 2.88
CA GLY A 106 5.03 -2.00 3.05
C GLY A 106 6.01 -0.85 3.28
N PHE A 107 6.99 -1.05 4.16
CA PHE A 107 8.07 -0.08 4.40
C PHE A 107 8.87 0.22 3.13
N VAL A 108 9.33 -0.80 2.40
CA VAL A 108 10.07 -0.62 1.14
C VAL A 108 9.25 0.16 0.13
N HIS A 109 7.94 -0.10 0.04
CA HIS A 109 7.07 0.64 -0.85
C HIS A 109 6.97 2.12 -0.45
N ALA A 110 6.75 2.42 0.82
CA ALA A 110 6.69 3.79 1.32
C ALA A 110 8.03 4.53 1.11
N ALA A 111 9.15 3.89 1.42
CA ALA A 111 10.48 4.45 1.22
C ALA A 111 10.78 4.69 -0.27
N ALA A 112 10.37 3.79 -1.16
CA ALA A 112 10.49 4.00 -2.60
C ALA A 112 9.64 5.18 -3.07
N GLU A 113 8.42 5.31 -2.57
CA GLU A 113 7.55 6.45 -2.90
C GLU A 113 8.17 7.79 -2.45
N THR A 114 8.71 7.84 -1.22
CA THR A 114 9.46 9.00 -0.73
C THR A 114 10.66 9.32 -1.62
N MET A 115 11.46 8.30 -1.97
CA MET A 115 12.63 8.48 -2.84
C MET A 115 12.23 9.03 -4.22
N ARG A 116 11.05 8.65 -4.74
CA ARG A 116 10.55 9.17 -6.02
C ARG A 116 10.35 10.68 -5.92
N TRP A 117 9.67 11.14 -4.87
CA TRP A 117 9.41 12.56 -4.65
C TRP A 117 10.69 13.34 -4.41
N VAL A 118 11.63 12.80 -3.63
CA VAL A 118 12.94 13.42 -3.41
C VAL A 118 13.69 13.60 -4.72
N LEU A 119 13.71 12.58 -5.59
CA LEU A 119 14.35 12.68 -6.90
C LEU A 119 13.68 13.73 -7.79
N LEU A 120 12.34 13.76 -7.84
CA LEU A 120 11.61 14.76 -8.63
C LEU A 120 11.89 16.19 -8.13
N ILE A 121 11.90 16.39 -6.82
CA ILE A 121 12.22 17.69 -6.21
C ILE A 121 13.67 18.07 -6.52
N ALA A 122 14.62 17.15 -6.35
CA ALA A 122 16.03 17.41 -6.63
C ALA A 122 16.28 17.77 -8.10
N VAL A 123 15.65 17.05 -9.02
CA VAL A 123 15.74 17.34 -10.47
C VAL A 123 15.08 18.68 -10.79
N GLY A 124 13.87 18.94 -10.28
CA GLY A 124 13.17 20.21 -10.51
C GLY A 124 13.95 21.41 -9.97
N PHE A 125 14.46 21.29 -8.74
CA PHE A 125 15.31 22.31 -8.13
C PHE A 125 16.61 22.49 -8.90
N GLY A 126 17.28 21.40 -9.27
CA GLY A 126 18.53 21.44 -10.06
C GLY A 126 18.34 22.09 -11.44
N ALA A 127 17.25 21.75 -12.15
CA ALA A 127 16.91 22.37 -13.43
C ALA A 127 16.60 23.87 -13.27
N THR A 128 15.88 24.24 -12.23
CA THR A 128 15.57 25.65 -11.92
C THR A 128 16.86 26.41 -11.60
N TRP A 129 17.71 25.85 -10.74
CA TRP A 129 18.99 26.46 -10.38
C TRP A 129 19.89 26.66 -11.60
N LEU A 130 19.98 25.66 -12.48
CA LEU A 130 20.73 25.77 -13.73
C LEU A 130 20.12 26.85 -14.62
N ALA A 131 18.80 26.91 -14.82
CA ALA A 131 18.18 27.93 -15.65
C ALA A 131 18.49 29.38 -15.20
N PHE A 132 18.63 29.61 -13.90
CA PHE A 132 18.93 30.94 -13.35
C PHE A 132 20.43 31.24 -13.16
N ASN A 133 21.28 30.22 -13.12
CA ASN A 133 22.73 30.36 -12.92
C ASN A 133 23.55 29.91 -14.12
N TRP A 134 22.91 29.59 -15.24
CA TRP A 134 23.60 29.25 -16.48
C TRP A 134 24.31 30.50 -17.02
N PRO A 135 25.64 30.50 -17.15
CA PRO A 135 26.38 31.59 -17.77
C PRO A 135 26.27 31.43 -19.29
N GLY A 136 25.08 31.74 -19.83
CA GLY A 136 24.85 31.90 -21.26
C GLY A 136 25.19 33.31 -21.69
#